data_AF-A0A2V8EKH4-F1
#
_entry.id   AF-A0A2V8EKH4-F1
#
_cell.length_a   1.000
_cell.length_b   1.000
_cell.length_c   1.000
_cell.angle_alpha   90.00
_cell.angle_beta   90.00
_cell.angle_gamma   90.00
#
_symmetry.space_group_name_H-M   'P 1'
#
loop_
_entity.id
_entity.type
_entity.pdbx_description
1 polymer ?
#
loop_
_entity_poly.entity_id
_entity_poly.type
_entity_poly.pdbx_seq_one_letter_code
_entity_poly.pdbx_strand_id
1 'polypeptide(L)'
;MIGKVAFEPVTGVDETTFVLGAGFSADQGFPLARDLRPRVLHFLEAERHPSYETFLVSDDIFPGGQFYEALGDLDPIGKLGFEELLIQLRKRAQQGDQSLNPLDQTLRIGVVRLIWCVTHANRHPEKIYLNCAKRWASASNCHVVSFNWDLLPETCLTRVGGAWSYTLAKQGTPILKPHGSVNWTSVKQHPELTSGYGGWVGVDPASTVSYDGSDPLANPFEQEINSDLRYCVYPGDPDAADTHPDVALLWRDVRQAISVSDRVVFIGYSLPDYDNYSADVLSHACSGKVVEVWDPSKHTLDRYAAIFANSELHEATFGQTPYAS
;
A
#
# COMPACT_ATOMS: atom_id res chain seq x y z
N MET A 1 24.08 -19.06 41.00
CA MET A 1 24.76 -18.15 40.06
C MET A 1 24.69 -18.80 38.69
N ILE A 2 23.71 -18.38 37.88
CA ILE A 2 23.50 -18.89 36.52
C ILE A 2 24.32 -17.97 35.61
N GLY A 3 25.24 -18.57 34.86
CA GLY A 3 26.18 -17.86 33.99
C GLY A 3 25.45 -17.06 32.92
N LYS A 4 25.85 -15.79 32.77
CA LYS A 4 25.51 -14.96 31.62
C LYS A 4 26.09 -15.64 30.37
N VAL A 5 25.23 -16.19 29.51
CA VAL A 5 25.60 -16.48 28.13
C VAL A 5 25.62 -15.13 27.42
N ALA A 6 26.83 -14.64 27.12
CA ALA A 6 27.01 -13.52 26.22
C ALA A 6 26.62 -13.99 24.81
N PHE A 7 25.57 -13.40 24.25
CA PHE A 7 25.35 -13.44 22.82
C PHE A 7 26.38 -12.47 22.21
N GLU A 8 27.43 -13.02 21.61
CA GLU A 8 28.25 -12.26 20.68
C GLU A 8 27.44 -12.08 19.38
N PRO A 9 27.31 -10.86 18.85
CA PRO A 9 26.67 -10.64 17.56
C PRO A 9 27.51 -11.32 16.48
N VAL A 10 26.88 -12.12 15.64
CA VAL A 10 27.46 -12.58 14.38
C VAL A 10 27.60 -11.35 13.50
N THR A 11 28.81 -10.80 13.42
CA THR A 11 29.15 -9.74 12.48
C THR A 11 29.15 -10.31 11.07
N GLY A 12 28.36 -9.74 10.15
CA GLY A 12 28.55 -9.93 8.71
C GLY A 12 27.36 -10.38 7.85
N VAL A 13 26.11 -10.09 8.23
CA VAL A 13 25.00 -10.11 7.25
C VAL A 13 24.31 -8.74 7.30
N ASP A 14 24.50 -7.94 6.25
CA ASP A 14 23.96 -6.57 6.15
C ASP A 14 22.43 -6.60 6.30
N GLU A 15 21.89 -5.90 7.31
CA GLU A 15 20.45 -5.74 7.50
C GLU A 15 19.89 -4.97 6.30
N THR A 16 18.87 -5.53 5.64
CA THR A 16 18.33 -4.95 4.39
C THR A 16 16.85 -4.65 4.53
N THR A 17 16.45 -3.41 4.23
CA THR A 17 15.03 -3.05 4.06
C THR A 17 14.72 -2.88 2.59
N PHE A 18 13.75 -3.64 2.08
CA PHE A 18 13.16 -3.43 0.76
C PHE A 18 12.01 -2.44 0.86
N VAL A 19 12.01 -1.43 0.00
CA VAL A 19 10.92 -0.45 -0.13
C VAL A 19 10.27 -0.64 -1.49
N LEU A 20 9.03 -1.14 -1.48
CA LEU A 20 8.29 -1.53 -2.67
C LEU A 20 7.24 -0.49 -3.02
N GLY A 21 7.17 -0.13 -4.30
CA GLY A 21 6.06 0.65 -4.85
C GLY A 21 5.39 -0.08 -6.01
N ALA A 22 4.49 0.61 -6.72
CA ALA A 22 3.60 -0.03 -7.69
C ALA A 22 4.35 -0.73 -8.82
N GLY A 23 5.55 -0.24 -9.16
CA GLY A 23 6.43 -0.87 -10.16
C GLY A 23 6.94 -2.25 -9.77
N PHE A 24 6.96 -2.61 -8.47
CA PHE A 24 7.24 -3.99 -8.04
C PHE A 24 6.15 -4.94 -8.55
N SER A 25 4.88 -4.60 -8.35
CA SER A 25 3.74 -5.46 -8.68
C SER A 25 3.27 -5.34 -10.13
N ALA A 26 3.76 -4.37 -10.90
CA ALA A 26 3.23 -4.02 -12.22
C ALA A 26 3.26 -5.18 -13.24
N ASP A 27 4.31 -6.02 -13.22
CA ASP A 27 4.42 -7.16 -14.14
C ASP A 27 3.36 -8.26 -13.87
N GLN A 28 2.75 -8.28 -12.67
CA GLN A 28 1.58 -9.11 -12.33
C GLN A 28 0.25 -8.44 -12.73
N GLY A 29 0.28 -7.34 -13.49
CA GLY A 29 -0.91 -6.65 -13.97
C GLY A 29 -1.54 -5.67 -12.98
N PHE A 30 -0.93 -5.48 -11.80
CA PHE A 30 -1.35 -4.41 -10.87
C PHE A 30 -1.19 -3.04 -11.53
N PRO A 31 -2.15 -2.12 -11.30
CA PRO A 31 -2.11 -0.81 -11.93
C PRO A 31 -1.01 0.06 -11.35
N LEU A 32 -0.27 0.74 -12.22
CA LEU A 32 0.52 1.91 -11.84
C LEU A 32 -0.41 3.11 -11.64
N ALA A 33 0.02 4.11 -10.86
CA ALA A 33 -0.78 5.32 -10.62
C ALA A 33 -1.24 6.01 -11.92
N ARG A 34 -0.35 6.11 -12.92
CA ARG A 34 -0.65 6.66 -14.25
C ARG A 34 -1.74 5.90 -15.02
N ASP A 35 -1.91 4.61 -14.72
CA ASP A 35 -2.90 3.74 -15.38
C ASP A 35 -4.18 3.58 -14.54
N LEU A 36 -4.19 4.08 -13.30
CA LEU A 36 -5.23 3.76 -12.34
C LEU A 36 -6.57 4.41 -12.70
N ARG A 37 -6.57 5.66 -13.16
CA ARG A 37 -7.80 6.35 -13.58
C ARG A 37 -8.57 5.59 -14.66
N PRO A 38 -8.01 5.35 -15.87
CA PRO A 38 -8.78 4.68 -16.92
C PRO A 38 -9.19 3.25 -16.51
N ARG A 39 -8.35 2.54 -15.74
CA ARG A 39 -8.67 1.19 -15.26
C ARG A 39 -9.82 1.18 -14.26
N VAL A 40 -9.83 2.08 -13.27
CA VAL A 40 -10.91 2.18 -12.28
C VAL A 40 -12.21 2.59 -12.93
N LEU A 41 -12.20 3.59 -13.81
CA LEU A 41 -13.42 4.03 -14.51
C LEU A 41 -14.01 2.90 -15.36
N HIS A 42 -13.17 2.20 -16.12
CA HIS A 42 -13.61 1.04 -16.90
C HIS A 42 -14.14 -0.09 -16.00
N PHE A 43 -13.46 -0.35 -14.88
CA PHE A 43 -13.83 -1.39 -13.92
C PHE A 43 -15.19 -1.10 -13.27
N LEU A 44 -15.45 0.13 -12.84
CA LEU A 44 -16.73 0.54 -12.24
C LEU A 44 -17.90 0.28 -13.19
N GLU A 45 -17.74 0.62 -14.47
CA GLU A 45 -18.76 0.38 -15.51
C GLU A 45 -19.00 -1.10 -15.79
N ALA A 46 -17.94 -1.91 -15.74
CA ALA A 46 -18.01 -3.34 -16.02
C ALA A 46 -18.54 -4.15 -14.84
N GLU A 47 -18.13 -3.80 -13.62
CA GLU A 47 -18.49 -4.55 -12.40
C GLU A 47 -19.88 -4.18 -11.89
N ARG A 48 -20.26 -2.89 -11.90
CA ARG A 48 -21.53 -2.36 -11.39
C ARG A 48 -21.92 -2.93 -10.03
N HIS A 49 -20.99 -2.89 -9.07
CA HIS A 49 -21.25 -3.44 -7.74
C HIS A 49 -22.33 -2.63 -6.99
N PRO A 50 -23.25 -3.29 -6.24
CA PRO A 50 -24.34 -2.61 -5.52
C PRO A 50 -23.90 -1.48 -4.58
N SER A 51 -22.67 -1.53 -4.07
CA SER A 51 -22.14 -0.49 -3.16
C SER A 51 -21.93 0.87 -3.81
N TYR A 52 -21.87 0.94 -5.15
CA TYR A 52 -21.70 2.21 -5.86
C TYR A 52 -22.56 2.32 -7.14
N GLU A 53 -23.23 1.25 -7.58
CA GLU A 53 -24.06 1.26 -8.80
C GLU A 53 -25.11 2.37 -8.78
N THR A 54 -25.71 2.64 -7.62
CA THR A 54 -26.71 3.71 -7.47
C THR A 54 -26.20 5.10 -7.82
N PHE A 55 -24.88 5.33 -7.80
CA PHE A 55 -24.27 6.61 -8.19
C PHE A 55 -23.92 6.68 -9.67
N LEU A 56 -23.86 5.53 -10.36
CA LEU A 56 -23.56 5.44 -11.79
C LEU A 56 -24.81 5.56 -12.67
N VAL A 57 -25.98 5.25 -12.12
CA VAL A 57 -27.25 5.26 -12.86
C VAL A 57 -27.86 6.65 -12.92
N SER A 58 -28.50 6.96 -14.04
CA SER A 58 -29.23 8.20 -14.26
C SER A 58 -30.52 8.26 -13.43
N ASP A 59 -30.85 9.45 -12.93
CA ASP A 59 -32.16 9.76 -12.33
C ASP A 59 -32.68 11.14 -12.80
N ASP A 60 -33.85 11.56 -12.29
CA ASP A 60 -34.50 12.84 -12.68
C ASP A 60 -33.68 14.08 -12.27
N ILE A 61 -32.80 13.94 -11.28
CA ILE A 61 -31.94 15.02 -10.75
C ILE A 61 -30.57 14.99 -11.42
N PHE A 62 -30.04 13.80 -11.69
CA PHE A 62 -28.73 13.55 -12.28
C PHE A 62 -28.87 12.69 -13.55
N PRO A 63 -29.10 13.30 -14.72
CA PRO A 63 -29.32 12.57 -15.97
C PRO A 63 -28.12 11.71 -16.40
N GLY A 64 -26.90 12.11 -16.02
CA GLY A 64 -25.69 11.30 -16.20
C GLY A 64 -25.36 10.36 -15.04
N GLY A 65 -26.09 10.42 -13.92
CA GLY A 65 -25.73 9.79 -12.65
C GLY A 65 -24.81 10.66 -11.79
N GLN A 66 -24.97 10.60 -10.47
CA GLN A 66 -24.28 11.45 -9.49
C GLN A 66 -22.76 11.41 -9.63
N PHE A 67 -22.21 10.22 -9.90
CA PHE A 67 -20.77 10.01 -10.09
C PHE A 67 -20.21 10.80 -11.28
N TYR A 68 -20.88 10.72 -12.43
CA TYR A 68 -20.40 11.32 -13.67
C TYR A 68 -20.57 12.84 -13.69
N GLU A 69 -21.66 13.34 -13.12
CA GLU A 69 -21.88 14.78 -12.96
C GLU A 69 -20.80 15.38 -12.04
N ALA A 70 -20.54 14.75 -10.89
CA ALA A 70 -19.47 15.18 -9.98
C ALA A 70 -18.07 15.09 -10.61
N LEU A 71 -17.81 14.05 -11.42
CA LEU A 71 -16.54 13.92 -12.15
C LEU A 71 -16.38 15.03 -13.19
N GLY A 72 -17.48 15.39 -13.88
CA GLY A 72 -17.51 16.49 -14.84
C GLY A 72 -17.33 17.86 -14.21
N ASP A 73 -17.87 18.09 -13.00
CA ASP A 73 -17.63 19.33 -12.25
C ASP A 73 -16.17 19.47 -11.82
N LEU A 74 -15.58 18.38 -11.32
CA LEU A 74 -14.22 18.42 -10.79
C LEU A 74 -13.15 18.42 -11.89
N ASP A 75 -13.35 17.68 -12.97
CA ASP A 75 -12.42 17.57 -14.10
C ASP A 75 -13.14 17.63 -15.46
N PRO A 76 -13.66 18.81 -15.85
CA PRO A 76 -14.48 18.98 -17.06
C PRO A 76 -13.73 18.67 -18.37
N ILE A 77 -12.40 18.67 -18.36
CA ILE A 77 -11.56 18.42 -19.55
C ILE A 77 -11.00 16.98 -19.54
N GLY A 78 -11.17 16.23 -18.45
CA GLY A 78 -10.68 14.86 -18.35
C GLY A 78 -9.16 14.75 -18.34
N LYS A 79 -8.45 15.74 -17.77
CA LYS A 79 -6.98 15.83 -17.84
C LYS A 79 -6.25 15.46 -16.56
N LEU A 80 -6.94 15.39 -15.42
CA LEU A 80 -6.29 15.04 -14.16
C LEU A 80 -5.81 13.59 -14.18
N GLY A 81 -4.61 13.31 -13.67
CA GLY A 81 -4.27 11.94 -13.31
C GLY A 81 -5.12 11.48 -12.13
N PHE A 82 -5.02 10.19 -11.79
CA PHE A 82 -5.81 9.65 -10.68
C PHE A 82 -5.44 10.30 -9.34
N GLU A 83 -4.15 10.52 -9.12
CA GLU A 83 -3.62 11.14 -7.89
C GLU A 83 -4.09 12.59 -7.78
N GLU A 84 -3.99 13.38 -8.86
CA GLU A 84 -4.46 14.76 -8.87
C GLU A 84 -5.98 14.84 -8.66
N LEU A 85 -6.75 13.91 -9.23
CA LEU A 85 -8.20 13.85 -9.03
C LEU A 85 -8.55 13.68 -7.54
N LEU A 86 -7.92 12.72 -6.86
CA LEU A 86 -8.14 12.47 -5.42
C LEU A 86 -7.66 13.65 -4.54
N ILE A 87 -6.55 14.28 -4.89
CA ILE A 87 -6.06 15.47 -4.19
C ILE A 87 -7.06 16.64 -4.32
N GLN A 88 -7.61 16.86 -5.52
CA GLN A 88 -8.61 17.92 -5.74
C GLN A 88 -9.93 17.61 -5.02
N LEU A 89 -10.38 16.35 -5.03
CA LEU A 89 -11.51 15.88 -4.24
C LEU A 89 -11.34 16.23 -2.77
N ARG A 90 -10.19 15.90 -2.20
CA ARG A 90 -9.94 16.14 -0.78
C ARG A 90 -9.91 17.63 -0.43
N LYS A 91 -9.30 18.46 -1.29
CA LYS A 91 -9.30 19.92 -1.12
C LYS A 91 -10.71 20.50 -1.09
N ARG A 92 -11.59 20.06 -2.00
CA ARG A 92 -13.00 20.48 -2.03
C ARG A 92 -13.77 20.01 -0.79
N ALA A 93 -13.58 18.75 -0.38
CA ALA A 93 -14.20 18.22 0.83
C ALA A 93 -13.80 19.02 2.09
N GLN A 94 -12.53 19.42 2.22
CA GLN A 94 -12.06 20.27 3.32
C GLN A 94 -12.67 21.69 3.30
N GLN A 95 -13.15 22.16 2.15
CA GLN A 95 -13.88 23.41 2.00
C GLN A 95 -15.38 23.26 2.29
N GLY A 96 -15.84 22.06 2.65
CA GLY A 96 -17.23 21.76 2.99
C GLY A 96 -18.09 21.35 1.80
N ASP A 97 -17.50 21.10 0.63
CA ASP A 97 -18.23 20.65 -0.56
C ASP A 97 -18.57 19.16 -0.46
N GLN A 98 -19.79 18.86 -0.03
CA GLN A 98 -20.29 17.49 0.08
C GLN A 98 -20.87 16.93 -1.23
N SER A 99 -21.00 17.75 -2.28
CA SER A 99 -21.57 17.31 -3.55
C SER A 99 -20.70 16.25 -4.25
N LEU A 100 -19.42 16.19 -3.89
CA LEU A 100 -18.43 15.26 -4.45
C LEU A 100 -18.33 13.94 -3.67
N ASN A 101 -19.10 13.75 -2.58
CA ASN A 101 -19.07 12.52 -1.79
C ASN A 101 -19.35 11.25 -2.63
N PRO A 102 -20.34 11.23 -3.55
CA PRO A 102 -20.56 10.06 -4.41
C PRO A 102 -19.34 9.71 -5.27
N LEU A 103 -18.63 10.73 -5.77
CA LEU A 103 -17.41 10.55 -6.56
C LEU A 103 -16.28 9.97 -5.71
N ASP A 104 -15.98 10.56 -4.56
CA ASP A 104 -14.93 10.09 -3.65
C ASP A 104 -15.18 8.65 -3.18
N GLN A 105 -16.39 8.36 -2.70
CA GLN A 105 -16.77 7.02 -2.22
C GLN A 105 -16.67 5.98 -3.35
N THR A 106 -17.22 6.29 -4.53
CA THR A 106 -17.20 5.37 -5.67
C THR A 106 -15.77 5.07 -6.15
N LEU A 107 -14.91 6.09 -6.26
CA LEU A 107 -13.53 5.88 -6.67
C LEU A 107 -12.74 5.04 -5.67
N ARG A 108 -12.86 5.33 -4.37
CA ARG A 108 -12.17 4.56 -3.31
C ARG A 108 -12.61 3.11 -3.30
N ILE A 109 -13.93 2.85 -3.32
CA ILE A 109 -14.44 1.47 -3.37
C ILE A 109 -13.99 0.78 -4.66
N GLY A 110 -14.11 1.46 -5.81
CA GLY A 110 -13.68 0.94 -7.11
C GLY A 110 -12.20 0.55 -7.14
N VAL A 111 -11.32 1.36 -6.55
CA VAL A 111 -9.89 1.05 -6.44
C VAL A 111 -9.65 -0.22 -5.62
N VAL A 112 -10.15 -0.30 -4.38
CA VAL A 112 -9.86 -1.46 -3.52
C VAL A 112 -10.40 -2.73 -4.16
N ARG A 113 -11.59 -2.66 -4.79
CA ARG A 113 -12.18 -3.80 -5.51
C ARG A 113 -11.38 -4.19 -6.75
N LEU A 114 -10.93 -3.23 -7.56
CA LEU A 114 -10.05 -3.50 -8.70
C LEU A 114 -8.76 -4.19 -8.25
N ILE A 115 -8.07 -3.64 -7.25
CA ILE A 115 -6.83 -4.20 -6.71
C ILE A 115 -7.07 -5.61 -6.14
N TRP A 116 -8.20 -5.82 -5.47
CA TRP A 116 -8.59 -7.14 -4.98
C TRP A 116 -8.83 -8.14 -6.12
N CYS A 117 -9.55 -7.75 -7.18
CA CYS A 117 -9.75 -8.61 -8.35
C CYS A 117 -8.42 -9.00 -9.00
N VAL A 118 -7.49 -8.06 -9.12
CA VAL A 118 -6.13 -8.35 -9.63
C VAL A 118 -5.37 -9.26 -8.67
N THR A 119 -5.46 -9.04 -7.36
CA THR A 119 -4.86 -9.92 -6.34
C THR A 119 -5.41 -11.34 -6.44
N HIS A 120 -6.73 -11.49 -6.58
CA HIS A 120 -7.39 -12.77 -6.71
C HIS A 120 -6.99 -13.50 -7.99
N ALA A 121 -6.89 -12.79 -9.12
CA ALA A 121 -6.40 -13.35 -10.38
C ALA A 121 -4.94 -13.82 -10.27
N ASN A 122 -4.13 -13.15 -9.45
CA ASN A 122 -2.71 -13.45 -9.24
C ASN A 122 -2.42 -14.30 -7.98
N ARG A 123 -3.36 -15.18 -7.57
CA ARG A 123 -3.12 -16.17 -6.50
C ARG A 123 -1.94 -17.11 -6.76
N HIS A 124 -1.45 -17.15 -7.99
CA HIS A 124 -0.25 -17.90 -8.41
C HIS A 124 0.80 -16.92 -8.96
N PRO A 125 1.56 -16.23 -8.07
CA PRO A 125 2.59 -15.30 -8.50
C PRO A 125 3.64 -15.96 -9.40
N GLU A 126 4.22 -15.19 -10.32
CA GLU A 126 5.33 -15.68 -11.14
C GLU A 126 6.55 -16.02 -10.30
N LYS A 127 7.41 -16.89 -10.86
CA LYS A 127 8.60 -17.41 -10.18
C LYS A 127 9.53 -16.32 -9.65
N ILE A 128 9.64 -15.18 -10.35
CA ILE A 128 10.51 -14.08 -9.93
C ILE A 128 10.12 -13.50 -8.57
N TYR A 129 8.82 -13.39 -8.28
CA TYR A 129 8.31 -12.92 -7.00
C TYR A 129 8.48 -13.98 -5.91
N LEU A 130 8.27 -15.24 -6.25
CA LEU A 130 8.49 -16.36 -5.33
C LEU A 130 9.97 -16.50 -4.94
N ASN A 131 10.90 -16.24 -5.86
CA ASN A 131 12.34 -16.27 -5.57
C ASN A 131 12.73 -15.13 -4.63
N CYS A 132 12.18 -13.93 -4.84
CA CYS A 132 12.35 -12.81 -3.93
C CYS A 132 11.81 -13.12 -2.53
N ALA A 133 10.59 -13.67 -2.43
CA ALA A 133 9.99 -14.07 -1.16
C ALA A 133 10.77 -15.18 -0.43
N LYS A 134 11.38 -16.14 -1.14
CA LYS A 134 12.28 -17.13 -0.52
C LYS A 134 13.48 -16.46 0.13
N ARG A 135 14.07 -15.47 -0.54
CA ARG A 135 15.18 -14.68 0.02
C ARG A 135 14.73 -14.01 1.31
N TRP A 136 13.59 -13.30 1.30
CA TRP A 136 13.03 -12.67 2.49
C TRP A 136 12.73 -13.64 3.63
N ALA A 137 12.12 -14.81 3.33
CA ALA A 137 11.79 -15.81 4.33
C ALA A 137 13.01 -16.50 4.95
N SER A 138 14.12 -16.59 4.20
CA SER A 138 15.37 -17.21 4.65
C SER A 138 16.27 -16.25 5.44
N ALA A 139 16.08 -14.94 5.29
CA ALA A 139 16.90 -13.91 5.88
C ALA A 139 16.28 -13.43 7.20
N SER A 140 16.97 -13.63 8.32
CA SER A 140 16.53 -13.11 9.62
C SER A 140 16.69 -11.59 9.75
N ASN A 141 17.35 -10.96 8.78
CA ASN A 141 17.79 -9.56 8.75
C ASN A 141 17.18 -8.80 7.55
N CYS A 142 15.93 -9.12 7.23
CA CYS A 142 15.23 -8.57 6.07
C CYS A 142 13.87 -8.01 6.47
N HIS A 143 13.64 -6.74 6.12
CA HIS A 143 12.36 -6.07 6.30
C HIS A 143 11.78 -5.67 4.94
N VAL A 144 10.45 -5.71 4.82
CA VAL A 144 9.73 -5.24 3.63
C VAL A 144 8.85 -4.07 4.04
N VAL A 145 9.01 -2.93 3.39
CA VAL A 145 8.10 -1.78 3.45
C VAL A 145 7.41 -1.68 2.10
N SER A 146 6.08 -1.72 2.07
CA SER A 146 5.31 -1.67 0.83
C SER A 146 4.36 -0.49 0.86
N PHE A 147 4.51 0.40 -0.12
CA PHE A 147 3.57 1.49 -0.40
C PHE A 147 2.38 1.03 -1.25
N ASN A 148 2.35 -0.24 -1.66
CA ASN A 148 1.25 -0.83 -2.42
C ASN A 148 0.11 -1.27 -1.51
N TRP A 149 -1.12 -1.05 -1.98
CA TRP A 149 -2.33 -1.58 -1.34
C TRP A 149 -2.56 -3.08 -1.63
N ASP A 150 -1.93 -3.64 -2.67
CA ASP A 150 -2.08 -5.05 -3.06
C ASP A 150 -1.52 -6.04 -2.05
N LEU A 151 -1.81 -7.35 -2.20
CA LEU A 151 -1.32 -8.42 -1.31
C LEU A 151 -0.24 -9.29 -1.95
N LEU A 152 0.48 -8.80 -2.96
CA LEU A 152 1.45 -9.62 -3.68
C LEU A 152 2.61 -10.11 -2.77
N PRO A 153 3.23 -9.26 -1.92
CA PRO A 153 4.26 -9.72 -0.98
C PRO A 153 3.76 -10.79 -0.01
N GLU A 154 2.58 -10.58 0.59
CA GLU A 154 1.94 -11.54 1.51
C GLU A 154 1.61 -12.87 0.83
N THR A 155 1.09 -12.81 -0.40
CA THR A 155 0.77 -13.99 -1.21
C THR A 155 2.04 -14.77 -1.49
N CYS A 156 3.13 -14.10 -1.89
CA CYS A 156 4.40 -14.76 -2.19
C CYS A 156 5.02 -15.42 -0.96
N LEU A 157 5.06 -14.72 0.19
CA LEU A 157 5.60 -15.26 1.44
C LEU A 157 4.79 -16.48 1.92
N THR A 158 3.46 -16.38 1.91
CA THR A 158 2.58 -17.53 2.23
C THR A 158 2.86 -18.72 1.31
N ARG A 159 3.02 -18.47 0.00
CA ARG A 159 3.25 -19.52 -1.02
C ARG A 159 4.57 -20.26 -0.84
N VAL A 160 5.61 -19.59 -0.37
CA VAL A 160 6.91 -20.21 -0.11
C VAL A 160 7.01 -20.80 1.30
N GLY A 161 5.92 -20.77 2.07
CA GLY A 161 5.86 -21.26 3.45
C GLY A 161 6.52 -20.33 4.48
N GLY A 162 6.79 -19.08 4.10
CA GLY A 162 7.34 -18.06 4.99
C GLY A 162 6.26 -17.46 5.90
N ALA A 163 6.56 -17.36 7.20
CA ALA A 163 5.74 -16.58 8.12
C ALA A 163 5.97 -15.08 7.89
N TRP A 164 4.91 -14.28 8.02
CA TRP A 164 4.98 -12.83 7.86
C TRP A 164 4.02 -12.12 8.82
N SER A 165 4.24 -10.82 9.02
CA SER A 165 3.34 -9.98 9.83
C SER A 165 3.39 -8.51 9.39
N TYR A 166 2.41 -7.70 9.81
CA TYR A 166 2.34 -6.27 9.50
C TYR A 166 3.09 -5.36 10.49
N THR A 167 3.87 -5.93 11.41
CA THR A 167 4.54 -5.20 12.48
C THR A 167 5.89 -5.83 12.83
N LEU A 168 6.81 -5.04 13.37
CA LEU A 168 8.06 -5.56 13.95
C LEU A 168 7.84 -6.29 15.29
N ALA A 169 6.66 -6.17 15.92
CA ALA A 169 6.36 -6.77 17.21
C ALA A 169 6.04 -8.28 17.15
N LYS A 170 5.94 -8.87 15.96
CA LYS A 170 5.59 -10.28 15.74
C LYS A 170 6.69 -11.00 14.95
N GLN A 171 6.74 -12.33 15.10
CA GLN A 171 7.68 -13.17 14.36
C GLN A 171 7.33 -13.26 12.86
N GLY A 172 8.31 -13.65 12.05
CA GLY A 172 8.21 -13.75 10.60
C GLY A 172 8.80 -12.52 9.90
N THR A 173 8.78 -12.53 8.56
CA THR A 173 9.20 -11.38 7.75
C THR A 173 8.19 -10.25 7.91
N PRO A 174 8.58 -9.06 8.41
CA PRO A 174 7.66 -7.94 8.50
C PRO A 174 7.41 -7.33 7.11
N ILE A 175 6.14 -7.09 6.81
CA ILE A 175 5.65 -6.40 5.62
C ILE A 175 4.92 -5.15 6.12
N LEU A 176 5.61 -4.04 6.22
CA LEU A 176 5.11 -2.80 6.79
C LEU A 176 4.42 -1.98 5.71
N LYS A 177 3.17 -1.56 5.93
CA LYS A 177 2.37 -0.85 4.92
C LYS A 177 1.88 0.51 5.41
N PRO A 178 2.67 1.59 5.23
CA PRO A 178 2.29 2.92 5.70
C PRO A 178 1.01 3.46 5.02
N HIS A 179 0.70 3.03 3.80
CA HIS A 179 -0.49 3.44 3.05
C HIS A 179 -1.70 2.51 3.22
N GLY A 180 -1.64 1.56 4.16
CA GLY A 180 -2.69 0.57 4.33
C GLY A 180 -2.67 -0.54 3.28
N SER A 181 -3.74 -1.32 3.23
CA SER A 181 -3.82 -2.54 2.42
C SER A 181 -5.27 -2.89 2.13
N VAL A 182 -5.54 -3.54 0.99
CA VAL A 182 -6.91 -3.90 0.60
C VAL A 182 -7.61 -4.88 1.55
N ASN A 183 -6.85 -5.62 2.35
CA ASN A 183 -7.38 -6.53 3.37
C ASN A 183 -7.52 -5.89 4.76
N TRP A 184 -7.21 -4.60 4.92
CA TRP A 184 -7.31 -3.91 6.22
C TRP A 184 -8.66 -3.22 6.41
N THR A 185 -9.06 -3.11 7.66
CA THR A 185 -10.32 -2.50 8.10
C THR A 185 -10.19 -1.77 9.44
N SER A 186 -10.96 -0.70 9.60
CA SER A 186 -11.17 0.03 10.85
C SER A 186 -12.28 -0.56 11.72
N VAL A 187 -12.77 -1.78 11.44
CA VAL A 187 -13.92 -2.38 12.15
C VAL A 187 -13.80 -2.38 13.69
N LYS A 188 -12.58 -2.44 14.25
CA LYS A 188 -12.38 -2.37 15.72
C LYS A 188 -12.64 -0.99 16.31
N GLN A 189 -12.62 0.07 15.50
CA GLN A 189 -13.04 1.42 15.86
C GLN A 189 -14.57 1.53 15.93
N HIS A 190 -15.27 0.57 15.31
CA HIS A 190 -16.72 0.50 15.16
C HIS A 190 -17.28 -0.81 15.74
N PRO A 191 -17.15 -1.04 17.07
CA PRO A 191 -17.60 -2.29 17.70
C PRO A 191 -19.09 -2.59 17.44
N GLU A 192 -19.92 -1.57 17.21
CA GLU A 192 -21.32 -1.69 16.82
C GLU A 192 -21.54 -2.33 15.45
N LEU A 193 -20.55 -2.29 14.57
CA LEU A 193 -20.57 -2.89 13.23
C LEU A 193 -19.89 -4.26 13.20
N THR A 194 -19.34 -4.73 14.32
CA THR A 194 -18.76 -6.07 14.42
C THR A 194 -19.89 -7.10 14.59
N SER A 195 -20.03 -8.03 13.66
CA SER A 195 -21.03 -9.10 13.66
C SER A 195 -20.76 -10.21 14.72
N GLY A 196 -20.02 -9.90 15.78
CA GLY A 196 -19.53 -10.89 16.76
C GLY A 196 -18.39 -11.77 16.22
N TYR A 197 -17.88 -11.51 15.01
CA TYR A 197 -16.73 -12.22 14.46
C TYR A 197 -15.43 -11.85 15.18
N GLY A 198 -14.82 -12.82 15.86
CA GLY A 198 -13.63 -12.63 16.69
C GLY A 198 -12.28 -12.81 15.98
N GLY A 199 -12.28 -13.04 14.66
CA GLY A 199 -11.04 -13.25 13.88
C GLY A 199 -10.25 -11.98 13.57
N TRP A 200 -10.80 -10.80 13.86
CA TRP A 200 -10.13 -9.52 13.65
C TRP A 200 -8.91 -9.35 14.56
N VAL A 201 -7.73 -9.25 13.95
CA VAL A 201 -6.46 -9.00 14.65
C VAL A 201 -5.91 -7.64 14.25
N GLY A 202 -5.32 -6.90 15.20
CA GLY A 202 -4.69 -5.61 14.89
C GLY A 202 -3.46 -5.81 14.00
N VAL A 203 -3.21 -4.86 13.09
CA VAL A 203 -1.97 -4.83 12.28
C VAL A 203 -0.72 -4.72 13.18
N ASP A 204 -0.87 -3.98 14.28
CA ASP A 204 -0.01 -3.96 15.46
C ASP A 204 -0.88 -4.32 16.70
N PRO A 205 -0.34 -4.92 17.78
CA PRO A 205 -1.10 -5.22 18.99
C PRO A 205 -1.85 -4.03 19.62
N ALA A 206 -1.34 -2.81 19.46
CA ALA A 206 -1.96 -1.57 19.93
C ALA A 206 -2.84 -0.88 18.88
N SER A 207 -2.85 -1.38 17.63
CA SER A 207 -3.57 -0.76 16.52
C SER A 207 -5.05 -1.10 16.52
N THR A 208 -5.87 -0.11 16.20
CA THR A 208 -7.30 -0.29 15.93
C THR A 208 -7.58 -0.63 14.46
N VAL A 209 -6.65 -0.32 13.55
CA VAL A 209 -6.64 -0.91 12.20
C VAL A 209 -6.34 -2.41 12.31
N SER A 210 -7.10 -3.21 11.58
CA SER A 210 -7.13 -4.66 11.73
C SER A 210 -7.34 -5.38 10.40
N TYR A 211 -7.11 -6.70 10.40
CA TYR A 211 -7.35 -7.60 9.28
C TYR A 211 -7.88 -8.94 9.79
N ASP A 212 -8.40 -9.79 8.90
CA ASP A 212 -8.85 -11.13 9.24
C ASP A 212 -7.63 -12.00 9.52
N GLY A 213 -7.39 -12.33 10.80
CA GLY A 213 -6.26 -13.14 11.20
C GLY A 213 -6.43 -14.63 10.91
N SER A 214 -7.65 -15.09 10.60
CA SER A 214 -7.93 -16.49 10.27
C SER A 214 -7.60 -16.80 8.81
N ASP A 215 -7.88 -15.86 7.91
CA ASP A 215 -7.48 -15.92 6.50
C ASP A 215 -7.18 -14.51 5.96
N PRO A 216 -5.93 -14.03 6.13
CA PRO A 216 -5.53 -12.69 5.69
C PRO A 216 -5.59 -12.47 4.17
N LEU A 217 -5.69 -13.57 3.40
CA LEU A 217 -5.76 -13.57 1.93
C LEU A 217 -7.16 -13.97 1.43
N ALA A 218 -8.15 -14.06 2.31
CA ALA A 218 -9.55 -14.21 1.95
C ALA A 218 -10.09 -12.95 1.28
N ASN A 219 -11.23 -13.10 0.61
CA ASN A 219 -11.93 -11.98 0.02
C ASN A 219 -12.40 -11.00 1.10
N PRO A 220 -11.82 -9.78 1.15
CA PRO A 220 -12.18 -8.84 2.17
C PRO A 220 -13.67 -8.48 2.07
N PHE A 221 -14.28 -8.57 0.87
CA PHE A 221 -15.66 -8.17 0.60
C PHE A 221 -16.73 -9.25 0.86
N GLU A 222 -16.35 -10.50 1.19
CA GLU A 222 -17.32 -11.59 1.38
C GLU A 222 -18.11 -11.49 2.69
N GLN A 223 -17.60 -10.80 3.70
CA GLN A 223 -18.23 -10.73 5.03
C GLN A 223 -19.22 -9.56 5.19
N GLU A 224 -19.68 -8.94 4.09
CA GLU A 224 -20.50 -7.70 4.09
C GLU A 224 -19.92 -6.57 4.95
N ILE A 225 -18.60 -6.57 5.18
CA ILE A 225 -17.94 -5.47 5.87
C ILE A 225 -18.20 -4.22 5.04
N ASN A 226 -18.79 -3.20 5.69
CA ASN A 226 -19.04 -1.92 5.05
C ASN A 226 -17.74 -1.46 4.36
N SER A 227 -17.82 -1.19 3.05
CA SER A 227 -16.66 -0.79 2.27
C SER A 227 -16.05 0.53 2.76
N ASP A 228 -16.83 1.33 3.49
CA ASP A 228 -16.37 2.55 4.17
C ASP A 228 -15.41 2.26 5.33
N LEU A 229 -15.39 1.03 5.86
CA LEU A 229 -14.47 0.63 6.92
C LEU A 229 -13.11 0.19 6.37
N ARG A 230 -12.90 0.18 5.05
CA ARG A 230 -11.60 -0.20 4.48
C ARG A 230 -10.53 0.80 4.83
N TYR A 231 -9.35 0.29 5.17
CA TYR A 231 -8.22 1.14 5.54
C TYR A 231 -7.15 1.17 4.45
N CYS A 232 -7.25 2.17 3.58
CA CYS A 232 -6.23 2.56 2.62
C CYS A 232 -6.05 4.08 2.71
N VAL A 233 -4.81 4.56 2.70
CA VAL A 233 -4.46 5.98 2.67
C VAL A 233 -4.29 6.37 1.21
N TYR A 234 -5.11 7.29 0.71
CA TYR A 234 -5.14 7.73 -0.67
C TYR A 234 -4.38 9.05 -0.87
N PRO A 235 -3.96 9.38 -2.11
CA PRO A 235 -3.42 10.70 -2.43
C PRO A 235 -4.33 11.83 -1.92
N GLY A 236 -3.77 12.71 -1.08
CA GLY A 236 -4.47 13.82 -0.43
C GLY A 236 -5.00 13.52 0.96
N ASP A 237 -5.10 12.25 1.37
CA ASP A 237 -5.43 11.89 2.76
C ASP A 237 -4.31 12.30 3.73
N PRO A 238 -4.65 12.60 5.00
CA PRO A 238 -3.63 12.78 6.03
C PRO A 238 -2.87 11.47 6.26
N ASP A 239 -1.55 11.51 6.08
CA ASP A 239 -0.63 10.37 6.18
C ASP A 239 0.49 10.57 7.23
N ALA A 240 0.55 11.76 7.83
CA ALA A 240 1.52 12.11 8.85
C ALA A 240 1.21 11.44 10.20
N ALA A 241 2.25 11.02 10.92
CA ALA A 241 2.14 10.29 12.19
C ALA A 241 1.40 11.04 13.31
N ASP A 242 1.31 12.36 13.26
CA ASP A 242 0.58 13.17 14.24
C ASP A 242 -0.94 13.25 13.96
N THR A 243 -1.40 12.69 12.85
CA THR A 243 -2.81 12.76 12.41
C THR A 243 -3.68 11.71 13.08
N HIS A 244 -3.16 10.52 13.35
CA HIS A 244 -3.88 9.41 14.00
C HIS A 244 -2.94 8.44 14.72
N PRO A 245 -3.30 7.89 15.90
CA PRO A 245 -2.46 6.93 16.63
C PRO A 245 -2.03 5.70 15.79
N ASP A 246 -2.92 5.15 14.97
CA ASP A 246 -2.57 4.02 14.10
C ASP A 246 -1.53 4.40 13.03
N VAL A 247 -1.62 5.61 12.45
CA VAL A 247 -0.64 6.11 11.48
C VAL A 247 0.73 6.27 12.15
N ALA A 248 0.76 6.72 13.41
CA ALA A 248 1.99 6.78 14.19
C ALA A 248 2.64 5.40 14.40
N LEU A 249 1.82 4.38 14.68
CA LEU A 249 2.29 3.00 14.85
C LEU A 249 2.88 2.43 13.55
N LEU A 250 2.21 2.64 12.42
CA LEU A 250 2.69 2.19 11.10
C LEU A 250 4.05 2.82 10.78
N TRP A 251 4.16 4.14 10.94
CA TRP A 251 5.41 4.85 10.65
C TRP A 251 6.52 4.62 11.68
N ARG A 252 6.19 4.26 12.93
CA ARG A 252 7.19 3.83 13.93
C ARG A 252 7.95 2.61 13.41
N ASP A 253 7.23 1.60 12.96
CA ASP A 253 7.85 0.35 12.49
C ASP A 253 8.64 0.58 11.20
N VAL A 254 8.14 1.40 10.28
CA VAL A 254 8.89 1.77 9.05
C VAL A 254 10.22 2.44 9.40
N ARG A 255 10.20 3.44 10.30
CA ARG A 255 11.43 4.12 10.74
C ARG A 255 12.40 3.17 11.42
N GLN A 256 11.89 2.28 12.26
CA GLN A 256 12.72 1.31 12.97
C GLN A 256 13.35 0.28 12.03
N ALA A 257 12.61 -0.24 11.05
CA ALA A 257 13.11 -1.18 10.06
C ALA A 257 14.27 -0.56 9.25
N ILE A 258 14.08 0.68 8.79
CA ILE A 258 15.11 1.40 8.04
C ILE A 258 16.29 1.74 8.96
N SER A 259 16.06 2.21 10.19
CA SER A 259 17.13 2.67 11.08
C SER A 259 18.14 1.58 11.41
N VAL A 260 17.71 0.32 11.53
CA VAL A 260 18.58 -0.83 11.79
C VAL A 260 19.21 -1.42 10.52
N SER A 261 18.79 -1.00 9.34
CA SER A 261 19.30 -1.53 8.07
C SER A 261 20.61 -0.85 7.65
N ASP A 262 21.53 -1.64 7.11
CA ASP A 262 22.76 -1.15 6.46
C ASP A 262 22.47 -0.73 5.01
N ARG A 263 21.53 -1.44 4.36
CA ARG A 263 21.11 -1.20 2.98
C ARG A 263 19.59 -1.00 2.89
N VAL A 264 19.17 -0.03 2.08
CA VAL A 264 17.77 0.22 1.74
C VAL A 264 17.62 0.10 0.23
N VAL A 265 16.78 -0.83 -0.22
CA VAL A 265 16.58 -1.16 -1.64
C VAL A 265 15.18 -0.72 -2.06
N PHE A 266 15.08 0.31 -2.88
CA PHE A 266 13.84 0.78 -3.48
C PHE A 266 13.58 0.03 -4.80
N ILE A 267 12.37 -0.50 -4.96
CA ILE A 267 11.95 -1.19 -6.18
C ILE A 267 10.60 -0.65 -6.64
N GLY A 268 10.60 0.07 -7.77
CA GLY A 268 9.39 0.54 -8.42
C GLY A 268 8.54 1.52 -7.60
N TYR A 269 9.14 2.19 -6.61
CA TYR A 269 8.48 3.24 -5.86
C TYR A 269 8.83 4.59 -6.46
N SER A 270 7.80 5.31 -6.91
CA SER A 270 8.00 6.57 -7.64
C SER A 270 8.08 7.78 -6.72
N LEU A 271 8.09 7.64 -5.38
CA LEU A 271 8.20 8.74 -4.39
C LEU A 271 7.36 10.00 -4.71
N PRO A 272 6.10 9.90 -5.16
CA PRO A 272 5.37 10.96 -5.88
C PRO A 272 5.33 12.32 -5.13
N ASP A 273 5.25 13.44 -5.85
CA ASP A 273 5.45 14.79 -5.28
C ASP A 273 4.41 15.20 -4.22
N TYR A 274 3.23 14.56 -4.22
CA TYR A 274 2.23 14.79 -3.18
C TYR A 274 2.61 14.11 -1.86
N ASP A 275 3.43 13.07 -1.90
CA ASP A 275 3.82 12.23 -0.76
C ASP A 275 5.06 12.78 -0.05
N ASN A 276 4.92 14.04 0.38
CA ASN A 276 5.99 14.78 1.02
C ASN A 276 6.38 14.19 2.37
N TYR A 277 5.41 13.60 3.09
CA TYR A 277 5.69 12.98 4.38
C TYR A 277 6.57 11.74 4.23
N SER A 278 6.24 10.84 3.30
CA SER A 278 7.09 9.68 3.04
C SER A 278 8.47 10.09 2.55
N ALA A 279 8.55 11.06 1.63
CA ALA A 279 9.82 11.56 1.14
C ALA A 279 10.71 12.12 2.27
N ASP A 280 10.14 12.90 3.19
CA ASP A 280 10.85 13.45 4.34
C ASP A 280 11.34 12.35 5.29
N VAL A 281 10.45 11.42 5.67
CA VAL A 281 10.80 10.31 6.57
C VAL A 281 11.87 9.41 5.96
N LEU A 282 11.73 9.05 4.69
CA LEU A 282 12.68 8.18 3.99
C LEU A 282 14.03 8.86 3.80
N SER A 283 14.06 10.15 3.44
CA SER A 283 15.30 10.93 3.33
C SER A 283 16.08 10.94 4.65
N HIS A 284 15.40 11.25 5.75
CA HIS A 284 16.04 11.25 7.07
C HIS A 284 16.47 9.85 7.51
N ALA A 285 15.61 8.85 7.35
CA ALA A 285 15.89 7.49 7.81
C ALA A 285 16.99 6.81 7.01
N CYS A 286 17.14 7.14 5.72
CA CYS A 286 18.18 6.60 4.85
C CYS A 286 19.54 7.31 4.98
N SER A 287 19.64 8.37 5.78
CA SER A 287 20.88 9.12 5.94
C SER A 287 22.02 8.23 6.45
N GLY A 288 23.13 8.21 5.72
CA GLY A 288 24.31 7.39 6.03
C GLY A 288 24.21 5.91 5.67
N LYS A 289 23.16 5.47 4.97
CA LYS A 289 22.95 4.09 4.52
C LYS A 289 23.31 3.90 3.06
N VAL A 290 23.51 2.65 2.64
CA VAL A 290 23.58 2.32 1.21
C VAL A 290 22.16 2.34 0.66
N VAL A 291 21.87 3.25 -0.26
CA VAL A 291 20.57 3.35 -0.93
C VAL A 291 20.71 2.80 -2.34
N GLU A 292 19.93 1.79 -2.67
CA GLU A 292 19.90 1.16 -3.98
C GLU A 292 18.49 1.34 -4.58
N VAL A 293 18.38 1.74 -5.84
CA VAL A 293 17.10 2.10 -6.47
C VAL A 293 16.96 1.41 -7.83
N TRP A 294 15.86 0.69 -8.00
CA TRP A 294 15.50 0.00 -9.24
C TRP A 294 14.17 0.54 -9.76
N ASP A 295 14.22 1.28 -10.86
CA ASP A 295 13.02 1.80 -11.52
C ASP A 295 13.27 1.99 -13.02
N PRO A 296 12.35 1.60 -13.92
CA PRO A 296 12.54 1.77 -15.37
C PRO A 296 12.40 3.23 -15.84
N SER A 297 11.94 4.15 -14.99
CA SER A 297 11.74 5.55 -15.33
C SER A 297 12.97 6.39 -14.93
N LYS A 298 13.68 6.90 -15.93
CA LYS A 298 14.76 7.86 -15.72
C LYS A 298 14.34 9.08 -14.89
N HIS A 299 13.12 9.58 -15.11
CA HIS A 299 12.58 10.70 -14.32
C HIS A 299 12.47 10.34 -12.83
N THR A 300 12.10 9.11 -12.50
CA THR A 300 12.07 8.63 -11.12
C THR A 300 13.47 8.56 -10.54
N LEU A 301 14.44 8.00 -11.29
CA LEU A 301 15.83 7.89 -10.85
C LEU A 301 16.47 9.27 -10.62
N ASP A 302 16.23 10.24 -11.51
CA ASP A 302 16.72 11.62 -11.35
C ASP A 302 16.19 12.25 -10.05
N ARG A 303 14.96 11.91 -9.65
CA ARG A 303 14.39 12.36 -8.37
C ARG A 303 15.02 11.69 -7.17
N TYR A 304 15.32 10.40 -7.24
CA TYR A 304 16.09 9.73 -6.20
C TYR A 304 17.50 10.33 -6.07
N ALA A 305 18.17 10.66 -7.17
CA ALA A 305 19.46 11.33 -7.14
C ALA A 305 19.41 12.69 -6.41
N ALA A 306 18.31 13.43 -6.55
CA ALA A 306 18.10 14.71 -5.89
C ALA A 306 17.85 14.58 -4.38
N ILE A 307 17.23 13.48 -3.92
CA ILE A 307 16.89 13.25 -2.51
C ILE A 307 18.03 12.52 -1.77
N PHE A 308 18.65 11.54 -2.42
CA PHE A 308 19.66 10.65 -1.84
C PHE A 308 20.99 10.78 -2.59
N ALA A 309 21.86 11.66 -2.08
CA ALA A 309 23.11 12.06 -2.75
C ALA A 309 24.09 10.90 -3.10
N ASN A 310 24.01 9.76 -2.41
CA ASN A 310 24.89 8.61 -2.58
C ASN A 310 24.12 7.33 -2.96
N SER A 311 23.05 7.47 -3.76
CA SER A 311 22.24 6.32 -4.20
C SER A 311 22.86 5.58 -5.40
N GLU A 312 22.77 4.26 -5.38
CA GLU A 312 23.04 3.35 -6.50
C GLU A 312 21.76 3.28 -7.35
N LEU A 313 21.80 3.80 -8.58
CA LEU A 313 20.62 3.94 -9.43
C LEU A 313 20.66 2.96 -10.60
N HIS A 314 19.58 2.21 -10.80
CA HIS A 314 19.47 1.16 -11.81
C HIS A 314 18.18 1.31 -12.62
N GLU A 315 18.32 1.57 -13.93
CA GLU A 315 17.20 1.65 -14.86
C GLU A 315 16.75 0.24 -15.28
N ALA A 316 15.84 -0.35 -14.50
CA ALA A 316 15.36 -1.71 -14.70
C ALA A 316 13.98 -1.95 -14.06
N THR A 317 13.20 -2.87 -14.62
CA THR A 317 12.00 -3.41 -13.97
C THR A 317 12.36 -4.44 -12.91
N PHE A 318 11.41 -4.81 -12.05
CA PHE A 318 11.65 -5.80 -10.99
C PHE A 318 12.21 -7.12 -11.51
N GLY A 319 11.68 -7.64 -12.62
CA GLY A 319 12.15 -8.89 -13.23
C GLY A 319 13.61 -8.88 -13.70
N GLN A 320 14.23 -7.71 -13.82
CA GLN A 320 15.63 -7.54 -14.22
C GLN A 320 16.58 -7.36 -13.02
N THR A 321 16.03 -7.28 -11.80
CA THR A 321 16.82 -7.11 -10.57
C THR A 321 17.49 -8.43 -10.16
N PRO A 322 18.61 -8.39 -9.40
CA PRO A 322 19.20 -9.58 -8.79
C PRO A 322 18.30 -10.23 -7.72
N TYR A 323 17.20 -9.56 -7.33
CA TYR A 323 16.25 -10.07 -6.36
C TYR A 323 15.14 -10.91 -6.99
N ALA A 324 14.97 -10.83 -8.31
CA ALA A 324 14.04 -11.64 -9.10
C ALA A 324 14.58 -13.03 -9.45
N SER A 325 15.89 -13.25 -9.36
CA SER A 325 16.56 -14.52 -9.70
C SER A 325 16.51 -15.54 -8.56
#